data_AF-A0A423KLS5-F1
#
_entry.id   AF-A0A423KLS5-F1
#
_cell.length_a   1.000
_cell.length_b   1.000
_cell.length_c   1.000
_cell.angle_alpha   90.00
_cell.angle_beta   90.00
_cell.angle_gamma   90.00
#
_symmetry.space_group_name_H-M   'P 1'
#
loop_
_entity.id
_entity.type
_entity.pdbx_description
1 polymer ?
#
loop_
_entity_poly.entity_id
_entity_poly.type
_entity_poly.pdbx_seq_one_letter_code
_entity_poly.pdbx_strand_id
1 'polypeptide(L)'
;MATPHSGHILSSALDTLVKKPLNQADDAALVSAAKVVWYSKDDLVSEVETFLSRHGDELEVRRAGYLLERFTRFACVSESRVLETFGALKLFLSSTPRLEVRSQVAAVPLRRRRDELAVSWGLSEGLGLKAQTLMPFQTRHYEAEQHASSV
;
A
#
# COMPACT_ATOMS: atom_id res chain seq x y z
N MET A 1 -9.51 -31.50 7.81
CA MET A 1 -9.33 -30.35 8.71
C MET A 1 -8.33 -29.42 8.05
N ALA A 2 -8.76 -28.24 7.59
CA ALA A 2 -7.89 -27.25 6.95
C ALA A 2 -7.95 -25.95 7.76
N THR A 3 -6.76 -25.45 8.06
CA THR A 3 -6.39 -24.43 9.04
C THR A 3 -7.04 -23.05 8.87
N PRO A 4 -7.31 -22.30 9.95
CA PRO A 4 -7.66 -20.88 9.88
C PRO A 4 -6.36 -20.04 9.77
N HIS A 5 -6.06 -19.48 8.60
CA HIS A 5 -4.94 -18.53 8.43
C HIS A 5 -5.41 -17.15 7.92
N SER A 6 -6.69 -16.83 8.08
CA SER A 6 -7.30 -15.63 7.51
C SER A 6 -7.49 -14.55 8.57
N GLY A 7 -6.41 -13.85 8.93
CA GLY A 7 -6.51 -12.70 9.84
C GLY A 7 -5.85 -11.44 9.30
N HIS A 8 -4.72 -11.59 8.58
CA HIS A 8 -3.90 -10.45 8.17
C HIS A 8 -3.42 -10.59 6.72
N ILE A 9 -4.35 -10.42 5.77
CA ILE A 9 -4.12 -10.58 4.32
C ILE A 9 -3.24 -9.43 3.82
N LEU A 10 -3.50 -8.20 4.27
CA LEU A 10 -2.71 -7.04 3.86
C LEU A 10 -1.28 -7.14 4.40
N SER A 11 -1.10 -7.49 5.68
CA SER A 11 0.23 -7.70 6.25
C SER A 11 1.01 -8.74 5.45
N SER A 12 0.44 -9.92 5.18
CA SER A 12 1.15 -10.97 4.44
C SER A 12 1.48 -10.56 2.99
N ALA A 13 0.59 -9.82 2.33
CA ALA A 13 0.86 -9.29 1.00
C ALA A 13 2.00 -8.26 1.03
N LEU A 14 2.00 -7.35 2.02
CA LEU A 14 3.07 -6.38 2.23
C LEU A 14 4.41 -7.07 2.52
N ASP A 15 4.44 -8.10 3.37
CA ASP A 15 5.65 -8.90 3.67
C ASP A 15 6.32 -9.39 2.39
N THR A 16 5.53 -9.76 1.38
CA THR A 16 6.04 -10.21 0.07
C THR A 16 6.51 -9.04 -0.80
N LEU A 17 5.74 -7.97 -0.86
CA LEU A 17 5.98 -6.82 -1.74
C LEU A 17 7.23 -6.03 -1.37
N VAL A 18 7.52 -5.90 -0.08
CA VAL A 18 8.63 -5.05 0.39
C VAL A 18 10.01 -5.66 0.19
N LYS A 19 10.10 -6.99 -0.01
CA LYS A 19 11.37 -7.74 -0.11
C LYS A 19 12.11 -7.51 -1.42
N LYS A 20 11.44 -6.97 -2.45
CA LYS A 20 12.02 -6.68 -3.76
C LYS A 20 11.77 -5.21 -4.14
N PRO A 21 12.54 -4.66 -5.10
CA PRO A 21 12.21 -3.36 -5.68
C PRO A 21 10.77 -3.33 -6.20
N LEU A 22 10.04 -2.23 -5.94
CA LEU A 22 8.61 -2.13 -6.22
C LEU A 22 8.24 -2.23 -7.71
N ASN A 23 9.18 -1.89 -8.59
CA ASN A 23 9.03 -2.07 -10.04
C ASN A 23 9.12 -3.56 -10.48
N GLN A 24 9.49 -4.46 -9.56
CA GLN A 24 9.54 -5.91 -9.73
C GLN A 24 8.60 -6.63 -8.75
N ALA A 25 7.63 -5.88 -8.19
CA ALA A 25 6.64 -6.43 -7.27
C ALA A 25 5.93 -7.66 -7.85
N ASP A 26 5.63 -8.61 -6.97
CA ASP A 26 4.79 -9.76 -7.31
C ASP A 26 3.36 -9.28 -7.62
N ASP A 27 2.84 -9.69 -8.77
CA ASP A 27 1.55 -9.21 -9.26
C ASP A 27 0.38 -9.71 -8.39
N ALA A 28 0.46 -10.94 -7.89
CA ALA A 28 -0.59 -11.52 -7.06
C ALA A 28 -0.64 -10.84 -5.69
N ALA A 29 0.52 -10.63 -5.05
CA ALA A 29 0.62 -9.91 -3.79
C ALA A 29 0.15 -8.45 -3.94
N LEU A 30 0.52 -7.78 -5.05
CA LEU A 30 0.12 -6.40 -5.32
C LEU A 30 -1.39 -6.26 -5.45
N VAL A 31 -2.01 -7.15 -6.22
CA VAL A 31 -3.46 -7.21 -6.39
C VAL A 31 -4.17 -7.55 -5.07
N SER A 32 -3.63 -8.50 -4.29
CA SER A 32 -4.18 -8.87 -2.99
C SER A 32 -4.20 -7.68 -2.02
N ALA A 33 -3.05 -7.00 -1.86
CA ALA A 33 -2.95 -5.82 -1.00
C ALA A 33 -3.92 -4.71 -1.43
N ALA A 34 -3.99 -4.42 -2.73
CA ALA A 34 -4.85 -3.39 -3.27
C ALA A 34 -6.34 -3.68 -3.01
N LYS A 35 -6.77 -4.94 -3.22
CA LYS A 35 -8.16 -5.36 -2.95
C LYS A 35 -8.55 -5.23 -1.48
N VAL A 36 -7.64 -5.54 -0.55
CA VAL A 36 -7.92 -5.34 0.88
C VAL A 36 -8.17 -3.86 1.16
N VAL A 37 -7.32 -2.97 0.63
CA VAL A 37 -7.47 -1.52 0.83
C VAL A 37 -8.75 -0.98 0.19
N TRP A 38 -9.10 -1.41 -1.03
CA TRP A 38 -10.24 -0.85 -1.75
C TRP A 38 -11.58 -1.41 -1.33
N TYR A 39 -11.67 -2.71 -1.05
CA TYR A 39 -12.95 -3.41 -1.00
C TYR A 39 -13.17 -4.24 0.26
N SER A 40 -12.12 -4.59 1.01
CA SER A 40 -12.31 -5.37 2.24
C SER A 40 -12.90 -4.54 3.37
N LYS A 41 -13.52 -5.24 4.32
CA LYS A 41 -13.98 -4.69 5.61
C LYS A 41 -12.94 -4.89 6.73
N ASP A 42 -11.78 -5.44 6.40
CA ASP A 42 -10.70 -5.65 7.36
C ASP A 42 -10.21 -4.31 7.91
N ASP A 43 -9.91 -4.30 9.21
CA ASP A 43 -9.35 -3.14 9.91
C ASP A 43 -7.91 -2.91 9.45
N LEU A 44 -7.71 -1.85 8.67
CA LEU A 44 -6.40 -1.52 8.11
C LEU A 44 -5.38 -1.16 9.20
N VAL A 45 -5.83 -0.66 10.35
CA VAL A 45 -4.95 -0.33 11.47
C VAL A 45 -4.32 -1.60 12.04
N SER A 46 -5.12 -2.60 12.38
CA SER A 46 -4.64 -3.89 12.90
C SER A 46 -3.73 -4.63 11.90
N GLU A 47 -4.04 -4.58 10.60
CA GLU A 47 -3.18 -5.12 9.54
C GLU A 47 -1.79 -4.45 9.52
N VAL A 48 -1.75 -3.13 9.65
CA VAL A 48 -0.49 -2.36 9.66
C VAL A 48 0.28 -2.56 10.95
N GLU A 49 -0.37 -2.61 12.11
CA GLU A 49 0.29 -2.94 13.37
C GLU A 49 0.94 -4.33 13.32
N THR A 50 0.24 -5.30 12.73
CA THR A 50 0.76 -6.66 12.54
C THR A 50 1.99 -6.65 11.64
N PHE A 51 1.95 -5.93 10.51
CA PHE A 51 3.11 -5.77 9.64
C PHE A 51 4.29 -5.13 10.36
N LEU A 52 4.08 -4.00 11.04
CA LEU A 52 5.13 -3.26 11.73
C LEU A 52 5.74 -4.06 12.89
N SER A 53 4.97 -4.93 13.55
CA SER A 53 5.49 -5.81 14.60
C SER A 53 6.54 -6.82 14.11
N ARG A 54 6.54 -7.11 12.80
CA ARG A 54 7.43 -8.08 12.15
C ARG A 54 8.54 -7.43 11.32
N HIS A 55 8.41 -6.14 11.01
CA HIS A 55 9.30 -5.41 10.12
C HIS A 55 9.98 -4.23 10.84
N GLY A 56 11.30 -4.35 11.06
CA GLY A 56 12.13 -3.27 11.58
C GLY A 56 13.03 -2.59 10.54
N ASP A 57 13.05 -3.10 9.30
CA ASP A 57 13.86 -2.52 8.23
C ASP A 57 13.21 -1.24 7.68
N GLU A 58 13.94 -0.13 7.76
CA GLU A 58 13.43 1.20 7.40
C GLU A 58 13.02 1.28 5.91
N LEU A 59 13.70 0.57 5.01
CA LEU A 59 13.36 0.56 3.59
C LEU A 59 12.06 -0.22 3.34
N GLU A 60 11.89 -1.37 4.00
CA GLU A 60 10.68 -2.18 3.90
C GLU A 60 9.45 -1.41 4.43
N VAL A 61 9.59 -0.74 5.57
CA VAL A 61 8.53 0.08 6.17
C VAL A 61 8.14 1.24 5.25
N ARG A 62 9.12 1.93 4.64
CA ARG A 62 8.85 3.00 3.65
C ARG A 62 8.17 2.49 2.38
N ARG A 63 8.57 1.31 1.88
CA ARG A 63 7.94 0.67 0.72
C ARG A 63 6.47 0.33 1.01
N ALA A 64 6.19 -0.22 2.19
CA ALA A 64 4.81 -0.51 2.61
C ALA A 64 3.97 0.76 2.77
N GLY A 65 4.50 1.80 3.42
CA GLY A 65 3.83 3.09 3.55
C GLY A 65 3.53 3.75 2.19
N TYR A 66 4.51 3.73 1.28
CA TYR A 66 4.31 4.18 -0.11
C TYR A 66 3.19 3.42 -0.81
N LEU A 67 3.15 2.08 -0.69
CA LEU A 67 2.12 1.26 -1.35
C LEU A 67 0.73 1.60 -0.81
N LEU A 68 0.61 1.72 0.51
CA LEU A 68 -0.65 2.02 1.17
C LEU A 68 -1.18 3.41 0.76
N GLU A 69 -0.33 4.44 0.73
CA GLU A 69 -0.72 5.75 0.21
C GLU A 69 -1.01 5.70 -1.30
N ARG A 70 -0.27 4.90 -2.06
CA ARG A 70 -0.49 4.78 -3.50
C ARG A 70 -1.87 4.21 -3.82
N PHE A 71 -2.37 3.26 -3.01
CA PHE A 71 -3.69 2.66 -3.21
C PHE A 71 -4.85 3.65 -3.03
N THR A 72 -4.69 4.73 -2.26
CA THR A 72 -5.73 5.76 -2.10
C THR A 72 -5.84 6.71 -3.29
N ARG A 73 -4.87 6.70 -4.21
CA ARG A 73 -4.86 7.57 -5.40
C ARG A 73 -5.61 6.98 -6.59
N PHE A 74 -6.20 5.79 -6.45
CA PHE A 74 -7.00 5.16 -7.50
C PHE A 74 -8.47 5.56 -7.38
N ALA A 75 -9.13 5.86 -8.49
CA ALA A 75 -10.49 6.41 -8.49
C ALA A 75 -11.57 5.47 -7.94
N CYS A 76 -11.27 4.18 -7.77
CA CYS A 76 -12.18 3.15 -7.28
C CYS A 76 -12.24 3.06 -5.75
N VAL A 77 -11.37 3.77 -5.02
CA VAL A 77 -11.39 3.77 -3.56
C VAL A 77 -12.53 4.67 -3.07
N SER A 78 -13.29 4.21 -2.08
CA SER A 78 -14.32 5.02 -1.44
C SER A 78 -13.71 6.00 -0.43
N GLU A 79 -14.38 7.12 -0.17
CA GLU A 79 -13.91 8.13 0.79
C GLU A 79 -13.70 7.55 2.20
N SER A 80 -14.56 6.62 2.63
CA SER A 80 -14.41 5.94 3.92
C SER A 80 -13.12 5.14 3.99
N ARG A 81 -12.79 4.38 2.94
CA ARG A 81 -11.54 3.61 2.86
C ARG A 81 -10.32 4.51 2.78
N VAL A 82 -10.42 5.67 2.12
CA VAL A 82 -9.33 6.67 2.13
C VAL A 82 -9.06 7.18 3.54
N LEU A 83 -10.10 7.57 4.29
CA LEU A 83 -9.95 8.06 5.66
C LEU A 83 -9.36 7.01 6.60
N GLU A 84 -9.81 5.76 6.49
CA GLU A 84 -9.27 4.65 7.26
C GLU A 84 -7.80 4.39 6.92
N THR A 85 -7.47 4.41 5.63
CA THR A 85 -6.10 4.25 5.15
C THR A 85 -5.20 5.37 5.69
N PHE A 86 -5.69 6.61 5.75
CA PHE A 86 -4.96 7.71 6.39
C PHE A 86 -4.73 7.49 7.89
N GLY A 87 -5.67 6.86 8.59
CA GLY A 87 -5.49 6.42 9.97
C GLY A 87 -4.31 5.46 10.11
N ALA A 88 -4.27 4.41 9.27
CA ALA A 88 -3.21 3.42 9.26
C ALA A 88 -1.85 4.00 8.79
N LEU A 89 -1.84 4.94 7.84
CA LEU A 89 -0.62 5.61 7.36
C LEU A 89 0.13 6.37 8.46
N LYS A 90 -0.58 6.88 9.48
CA LYS A 90 0.07 7.55 10.62
C LYS A 90 1.06 6.62 11.34
N LEU A 91 0.77 5.32 11.42
CA LEU A 91 1.65 4.34 12.04
C LEU A 91 2.97 4.18 11.27
N PHE A 92 2.92 4.21 9.94
CA PHE A 92 4.13 4.21 9.10
C PHE A 92 4.96 5.47 9.26
N LEU A 93 4.30 6.64 9.32
CA LEU A 93 4.99 7.92 9.52
C LEU A 93 5.67 7.97 10.90
N SER A 94 4.99 7.51 11.95
CA SER A 94 5.58 7.41 13.30
C SER A 94 6.74 6.41 13.36
N SER A 95 6.70 5.35 12.53
CA SER A 95 7.77 4.34 12.45
C SER A 95 8.95 4.77 11.57
N THR A 96 8.83 5.88 10.83
CA THR A 96 9.88 6.39 9.93
C THR A 96 10.23 7.86 10.22
N PRO A 97 10.73 8.20 11.41
CA PRO A 97 10.95 9.59 11.84
C PRO A 97 11.93 10.38 10.96
N ARG A 98 12.84 9.69 10.26
CA ARG A 98 13.76 10.34 9.30
C ARG A 98 13.06 10.88 8.06
N LEU A 99 11.84 10.40 7.77
CA LEU A 99 11.05 10.86 6.64
C LEU A 99 10.45 12.25 6.88
N GLU A 100 10.01 12.54 8.10
CA GLU A 100 9.53 13.89 8.48
C GLU A 100 10.63 14.95 8.30
N VAL A 101 11.87 14.62 8.68
CA VAL A 101 13.03 15.51 8.51
C VAL A 101 13.36 15.73 7.02
N ARG A 102 13.20 14.71 6.19
CA ARG A 102 13.50 14.78 4.75
C ARG A 102 12.43 15.51 3.94
N SER A 103 11.17 15.48 4.39
CA SER A 103 10.07 16.22 3.77
C SER A 103 10.28 17.74 3.79
N GLN A 104 11.12 18.24 4.71
CA GLN A 104 11.45 19.66 4.86
C GLN A 104 12.63 20.11 3.97
N VAL A 105 13.38 19.18 3.35
CA VAL A 105 14.58 19.50 2.55
C VAL A 105 14.64 18.62 1.29
N ALA A 106 13.84 18.92 0.27
CA ALA A 106 14.04 18.35 -1.06
C ALA A 106 13.37 19.18 -2.18
N ALA A 107 13.78 20.43 -2.36
CA ALA A 107 13.62 21.09 -3.66
C ALA A 107 14.64 20.45 -4.64
N VAL A 108 14.24 19.35 -5.31
CA VAL A 108 15.06 18.67 -6.32
C VAL A 108 14.56 19.06 -7.72
N PRO A 109 15.45 19.39 -8.68
CA PRO A 109 15.04 19.92 -9.99
C PRO A 109 14.24 18.91 -10.82
N LEU A 110 13.21 19.44 -11.50
CA LEU A 110 12.27 18.79 -12.42
C LEU A 110 12.95 18.18 -13.67
N ARG A 111 13.80 17.17 -13.47
CA ARG A 111 14.34 16.33 -14.55
C ARG A 111 14.37 14.87 -14.13
N ARG A 112 13.19 14.24 -14.08
CA ARG A 112 12.90 12.87 -14.51
C ARG A 112 11.47 12.54 -14.10
N ARG A 113 10.79 11.73 -14.91
CA ARG A 113 9.49 11.10 -14.64
C ARG A 113 9.58 10.14 -13.44
N ARG A 114 9.97 10.65 -12.26
CA ARG A 114 10.03 9.89 -11.02
C ARG A 114 8.70 10.07 -10.31
N ASP A 115 8.19 8.97 -9.77
CA ASP A 115 6.98 8.98 -8.97
C ASP A 115 7.22 9.88 -7.75
N GLU A 116 6.63 11.08 -7.73
CA GLU A 116 6.82 12.06 -6.67
C GLU A 116 6.42 11.51 -5.29
N LEU A 117 5.43 10.61 -5.27
CA LEU A 117 5.04 9.88 -4.06
C LEU A 117 6.15 8.95 -3.58
N ALA A 118 6.84 8.24 -4.47
CA ALA A 118 7.96 7.40 -4.06
C ALA A 118 9.08 8.26 -3.45
N VAL A 119 9.35 9.43 -4.04
CA VAL A 119 10.34 10.37 -3.54
C VAL A 119 9.95 10.93 -2.17
N SER A 120 8.69 11.27 -1.92
CA SER A 120 8.22 11.74 -0.61
C SER A 120 8.32 10.66 0.47
N TRP A 121 8.24 9.38 0.10
CA TRP A 121 8.56 8.23 0.97
C TRP A 121 10.06 7.90 1.04
N GLY A 122 10.91 8.73 0.45
CA GLY A 122 12.36 8.58 0.49
C GLY A 122 12.90 7.42 -0.35
N LEU A 123 12.08 6.87 -1.25
CA LEU A 123 12.40 5.75 -2.14
C LEU A 123 13.04 6.25 -3.44
N SER A 124 13.85 5.38 -4.05
CA SER A 124 14.45 5.64 -5.37
C SER A 124 13.60 5.08 -6.52
N GLU A 125 12.62 4.26 -6.17
CA GLU A 125 11.77 3.46 -7.04
C GLU A 125 10.30 3.55 -6.61
N GLY A 126 9.39 3.56 -7.58
CA GLY A 126 7.95 3.36 -7.38
C GLY A 126 7.47 2.12 -8.15
N LEU A 127 6.15 1.94 -8.27
CA LEU A 127 5.57 0.79 -9.00
C LEU A 127 5.91 0.78 -10.50
N GLY A 128 6.12 1.96 -11.12
CA GLY A 128 6.34 2.04 -12.57
C GLY A 128 5.20 1.38 -13.36
N LEU A 129 5.54 0.48 -14.29
CA LEU A 129 4.54 -0.24 -15.10
C LEU A 129 3.73 -1.28 -14.28
N LYS A 130 4.17 -1.69 -13.08
CA LYS A 130 3.40 -2.62 -12.23
C LYS A 130 2.07 -2.06 -11.77
N ALA A 131 1.91 -0.73 -11.77
CA ALA A 131 0.61 -0.11 -11.53
C ALA A 131 -0.44 -0.48 -12.58
N GLN A 132 -0.05 -0.96 -13.77
CA GLN A 132 -0.99 -1.40 -14.80
C GLN A 132 -1.70 -2.71 -14.43
N THR A 133 -1.06 -3.59 -13.65
CA THR A 133 -1.66 -4.83 -13.11
C THR A 133 -2.93 -4.54 -12.31
N LEU A 134 -3.04 -3.34 -11.75
CA LEU A 134 -4.15 -2.88 -10.93
C LEU A 134 -5.33 -2.33 -11.75
N MET A 135 -5.14 -2.00 -13.03
CA MET A 135 -6.16 -1.33 -13.86
C MET A 135 -7.46 -2.13 -14.03
N PRO A 136 -7.44 -3.46 -14.26
CA PRO A 136 -8.68 -4.23 -14.42
C PRO A 136 -9.59 -4.18 -13.17
N PHE A 137 -9.01 -3.99 -12.00
CA PHE A 137 -9.71 -4.01 -10.72
C PHE A 137 -10.29 -2.66 -10.31
N GLN A 138 -10.04 -1.59 -11.08
CA GLN A 138 -10.55 -0.24 -10.80
C GLN A 138 -11.94 0.03 -11.37
N THR A 139 -12.59 -0.99 -11.95
CA THR A 139 -13.87 -0.81 -12.64
C THR A 139 -15.03 -0.85 -11.65
N ARG A 140 -16.06 -0.01 -11.89
CA ARG A 140 -17.33 -0.07 -11.13
C ARG A 140 -17.99 -1.45 -11.19
N HIS A 141 -17.76 -2.20 -12.26
CA HIS A 141 -18.26 -3.56 -12.39
C HIS A 141 -17.62 -4.49 -11.37
N TYR A 142 -16.30 -4.43 -11.22
CA TYR A 142 -15.57 -5.22 -10.24
C TYR A 142 -16.02 -4.89 -8.80
N GLU A 143 -16.22 -3.61 -8.49
CA GLU A 143 -16.76 -3.17 -7.19
C GLU A 143 -18.12 -3.83 -6.89
N ALA A 144 -19.05 -3.83 -7.85
CA ALA A 144 -20.36 -4.47 -7.69
C ALA A 144 -20.25 -5.99 -7.45
N GLU A 145 -19.33 -6.67 -8.13
CA GLU A 145 -19.07 -8.11 -7.92
C GLU A 145 -18.51 -8.40 -6.51
N GLN A 146 -17.61 -7.55 -6.00
CA GLN A 146 -17.08 -7.71 -4.64
C GLN A 146 -18.15 -7.50 -3.57
N HIS A 147 -19.03 -6.51 -3.77
CA HIS A 147 -20.17 -6.28 -2.88
C HIS A 147 -21.16 -7.46 -2.91
N ALA A 148 -21.46 -8.02 -4.08
CA ALA A 148 -22.35 -9.16 -4.23
C ALA A 148 -21.80 -10.46 -3.62
N SER A 149 -20.47 -10.63 -3.64
CA SER A 149 -19.79 -11.81 -3.10
C SER A 149 -19.60 -11.76 -1.57
N SER A 150 -19.90 -10.61 -0.94
CA SER A 150 -19.75 -10.36 0.49
C SER A 150 -21.08 -10.47 1.27
N VAL A 151 -22.14 -10.96 0.62
CA VAL A 151 -23.49 -11.22 1.16
C VAL A 151 -23.73 -12.72 1.20
#